data_AF-A0A7S1YC25-F1
#
_entry.id   AF-A0A7S1YC25-F1
#
_cell.length_a   1.000
_cell.length_b   1.000
_cell.length_c   1.000
_cell.angle_alpha   90.00
_cell.angle_beta   90.00
_cell.angle_gamma   90.00
#
_symmetry.space_group_name_H-M   'P 1'
#
loop_
_entity.id
_entity.type
_entity.pdbx_description
1 polymer ?
#
loop_
_entity_poly.entity_id
_entity_poly.type
_entity_poly.pdbx_seq_one_letter_code
_entity_poly.pdbx_strand_id
1 'polypeptide(L)'
;DHLTPPLAQLPCTQFSSASLSLLSLSANNLASLPPSLLSRSPSLSVLQLDRNHLRRLPLPPCTPTSPSLTVSASFNKLTSLSLSLSPCTTSLSIRGNPLHPRQTVLSTQAHGDRLTLAHLDISHTPLAHLPPAFLAHLLTLEASYSSLSLSALAQSSAVVPLAPSLTSFTAASTRVSGAVSLASLSPSLSIVDVSHNPLLSLSLSPSLPLTHLTANHVQSLPDLSTYLALANCSLRSLS
;
A
#
# COMPACT_ATOMS: atom_id res chain seq x y z
N ASP A 1 -9.77 -35.29 12.53
CA ASP A 1 -9.53 -33.83 12.56
C ASP A 1 -10.74 -33.06 12.05
N HIS A 2 -11.60 -32.63 12.96
CA HIS A 2 -12.76 -31.81 12.63
C HIS A 2 -12.30 -30.38 12.36
N LEU A 3 -11.94 -30.10 11.11
CA LEU A 3 -11.82 -28.72 10.62
C LEU A 3 -13.21 -28.07 10.77
N THR A 4 -13.31 -27.09 11.67
CA THR A 4 -14.48 -26.21 11.74
C THR A 4 -14.71 -25.63 10.34
N PRO A 5 -15.93 -25.74 9.78
CA PRO A 5 -16.20 -25.23 8.44
C PRO A 5 -15.94 -23.72 8.38
N PRO A 6 -15.44 -23.21 7.25
CA PRO A 6 -15.16 -21.78 7.09
C PRO A 6 -16.44 -20.96 7.26
N LEU A 7 -16.34 -19.84 8.00
CA LEU A 7 -17.48 -18.95 8.23
C LEU A 7 -17.91 -18.28 6.92
N ALA A 8 -19.17 -18.42 6.55
CA ALA A 8 -19.77 -17.68 5.42
C ALA A 8 -20.30 -16.30 5.84
N GLN A 9 -20.69 -16.14 7.10
CA GLN A 9 -21.24 -14.89 7.65
C GLN A 9 -20.87 -14.74 9.13
N LEU A 10 -20.72 -13.50 9.58
CA LEU A 10 -20.67 -13.15 10.99
C LEU A 10 -22.08 -12.91 11.51
N PRO A 11 -22.44 -13.39 12.72
CA PRO A 11 -23.72 -13.07 13.33
C PRO A 11 -23.79 -11.57 13.67
N CYS A 12 -24.61 -10.83 12.91
CA CYS A 12 -24.75 -9.36 13.00
C CYS A 12 -25.06 -8.85 14.41
N THR A 13 -25.72 -9.65 15.25
CA THR A 13 -26.17 -9.27 16.60
C THR A 13 -25.24 -9.76 17.71
N GLN A 14 -24.41 -10.77 17.48
CA GLN A 14 -23.67 -11.46 18.56
C GLN A 14 -22.22 -10.97 18.73
N PHE A 15 -21.63 -10.34 17.71
CA PHE A 15 -20.25 -9.87 17.82
C PHE A 15 -20.20 -8.44 18.40
N SER A 16 -20.03 -8.35 19.71
CA SER A 16 -19.82 -7.10 20.45
C SER A 16 -18.79 -7.34 21.54
N SER A 17 -17.71 -6.58 21.54
CA SER A 17 -16.71 -6.70 22.60
C SER A 17 -15.94 -5.39 22.72
N ALA A 18 -16.10 -4.75 23.89
CA ALA A 18 -15.44 -3.50 24.21
C ALA A 18 -13.93 -3.66 24.46
N SER A 19 -13.46 -4.87 24.78
CA SER A 19 -12.05 -5.18 25.07
C SER A 19 -11.31 -5.85 23.92
N LEU A 20 -12.01 -6.20 22.83
CA LEU A 20 -11.41 -6.86 21.68
C LEU A 20 -10.44 -5.91 20.97
N SER A 21 -9.15 -6.25 21.01
CA SER A 21 -8.09 -5.50 20.33
C SER A 21 -7.70 -6.11 18.98
N LEU A 22 -7.81 -7.43 18.84
CA LEU A 22 -7.48 -8.17 17.63
C LEU A 22 -8.64 -9.06 17.21
N LEU A 23 -9.03 -8.96 15.95
CA LEU A 23 -10.01 -9.82 15.30
C LEU A 23 -9.39 -10.43 14.05
N SER A 24 -9.18 -11.74 14.08
CA SER A 24 -8.74 -12.49 12.90
C SER A 24 -9.88 -13.34 12.36
N LEU A 25 -10.23 -13.08 11.11
CA LEU A 25 -11.24 -13.79 10.33
C LEU A 25 -10.65 -14.23 8.98
N SER A 26 -9.33 -14.30 8.87
CA SER A 26 -8.65 -14.70 7.65
C SER A 26 -8.97 -16.16 7.28
N ALA A 27 -8.92 -16.47 5.99
CA ALA A 27 -9.23 -17.79 5.43
C ALA A 27 -10.65 -18.31 5.77
N ASN A 28 -11.64 -17.44 5.63
CA ASN A 28 -13.06 -17.77 5.72
C ASN A 28 -13.75 -17.51 4.37
N ASN A 29 -15.08 -17.71 4.31
CA ASN A 29 -15.89 -17.50 3.13
C ASN A 29 -16.77 -16.23 3.24
N LEU A 30 -16.32 -15.23 4.01
CA LEU A 30 -17.10 -14.02 4.28
C LEU A 30 -17.27 -13.19 3.00
N ALA A 31 -18.53 -12.99 2.58
CA ALA A 31 -18.85 -12.11 1.45
C ALA A 31 -19.08 -10.65 1.88
N SER A 32 -19.39 -10.44 3.16
CA SER A 32 -19.62 -9.13 3.76
C SER A 32 -19.32 -9.16 5.25
N LEU A 33 -19.06 -7.98 5.81
CA LEU A 33 -18.96 -7.75 7.24
C LEU A 33 -20.14 -6.89 7.71
N PRO A 34 -20.63 -7.08 8.95
CA PRO A 34 -21.68 -6.24 9.48
C PRO A 34 -21.18 -4.79 9.57
N PRO A 35 -21.95 -3.79 9.10
CA PRO A 35 -21.53 -2.39 9.13
C PRO A 35 -21.19 -1.87 10.53
N SER A 36 -21.79 -2.47 11.56
CA SER A 36 -21.59 -2.14 12.97
C SER A 36 -20.42 -2.86 13.64
N LEU A 37 -19.64 -3.68 12.92
CA LEU A 37 -18.54 -4.47 13.51
C LEU A 37 -17.58 -3.57 14.31
N LEU A 38 -17.12 -2.49 13.67
CA LEU A 38 -16.13 -1.61 14.26
C LEU A 38 -16.72 -0.63 15.29
N SER A 39 -18.01 -0.31 15.21
CA SER A 39 -18.67 0.48 16.26
C SER A 39 -18.96 -0.34 17.52
N ARG A 40 -19.09 -1.66 17.40
CA ARG A 40 -19.29 -2.60 18.53
C ARG A 40 -18.00 -3.15 19.13
N SER A 41 -16.86 -2.80 18.54
CA SER A 41 -15.52 -3.14 19.01
C SER A 41 -14.61 -1.91 19.03
N PRO A 42 -14.89 -0.93 19.91
CA PRO A 42 -14.21 0.37 19.92
C PRO A 42 -12.71 0.29 20.25
N SER A 43 -12.26 -0.80 20.89
CA SER A 43 -10.84 -1.03 21.22
C SER A 43 -10.08 -1.79 20.14
N LEU A 44 -10.72 -2.12 19.01
CA LEU A 44 -10.11 -2.92 17.96
C LEU A 44 -8.99 -2.12 17.28
N SER A 45 -7.78 -2.68 17.33
CA SER A 45 -6.58 -2.12 16.70
C SER A 45 -6.06 -2.98 15.55
N VAL A 46 -6.47 -4.25 15.47
CA VAL A 46 -6.05 -5.17 14.40
C VAL A 46 -7.25 -5.94 13.86
N LEU A 47 -7.48 -5.83 12.54
CA LEU A 47 -8.53 -6.54 11.81
C LEU A 47 -7.91 -7.30 10.63
N GLN A 48 -7.92 -8.63 10.70
CA GLN A 48 -7.41 -9.52 9.64
C GLN A 48 -8.58 -10.21 8.94
N LEU A 49 -8.66 -10.01 7.63
CA LEU A 49 -9.76 -10.42 6.76
C LEU A 49 -9.25 -11.12 5.49
N ASP A 50 -7.99 -11.53 5.48
CA ASP A 50 -7.33 -12.05 4.29
C ASP A 50 -8.02 -13.31 3.77
N ARG A 51 -7.99 -13.53 2.45
CA ARG A 51 -8.54 -14.74 1.82
C ARG A 51 -10.00 -14.97 2.19
N ASN A 52 -10.84 -13.95 1.97
CA ASN A 52 -12.29 -14.02 2.05
C ASN A 52 -12.91 -13.67 0.69
N HIS A 53 -14.21 -13.37 0.64
CA HIS A 53 -14.95 -12.98 -0.55
C HIS A 53 -15.52 -11.56 -0.46
N LEU A 54 -14.91 -10.70 0.36
CA LEU A 54 -15.39 -9.36 0.62
C LEU A 54 -15.34 -8.51 -0.64
N ARG A 55 -16.45 -7.84 -0.96
CA ARG A 55 -16.53 -6.87 -2.07
C ARG A 55 -16.33 -5.43 -1.64
N ARG A 56 -16.50 -5.14 -0.34
CA ARG A 56 -16.35 -3.82 0.29
C ARG A 56 -15.80 -3.99 1.71
N LEU A 57 -15.08 -2.98 2.19
CA LEU A 57 -14.65 -2.89 3.58
C LEU A 57 -15.55 -1.90 4.33
N PRO A 58 -16.15 -2.28 5.47
CA PRO A 58 -16.91 -1.35 6.30
C PRO A 58 -15.95 -0.54 7.17
N LEU A 59 -15.18 0.38 6.60
CA LEU A 59 -14.37 1.30 7.40
C LEU A 59 -15.32 2.36 8.01
N PRO A 60 -15.51 2.41 9.34
CA PRO A 60 -16.36 3.41 9.97
C PRO A 60 -15.70 4.78 9.91
N PRO A 61 -16.47 5.85 10.13
CA PRO A 61 -15.89 7.13 10.52
C PRO A 61 -15.17 6.98 11.87
N CYS A 62 -13.84 7.17 11.90
CA CYS A 62 -13.12 7.20 13.18
C CYS A 62 -13.43 8.51 13.91
N THR A 63 -13.49 8.44 15.23
CA THR A 63 -13.44 9.62 16.10
C THR A 63 -11.98 9.95 16.44
N PRO A 64 -11.67 11.19 16.89
CA PRO A 64 -10.33 11.56 17.34
C PRO A 64 -9.77 10.70 18.48
N THR A 65 -10.64 10.01 19.22
CA THR A 65 -10.31 9.12 20.34
C THR A 65 -10.16 7.66 19.94
N SER A 66 -10.41 7.31 18.67
CA SER A 66 -10.30 5.94 18.19
C SER A 66 -8.84 5.46 18.22
N PRO A 67 -8.57 4.20 18.62
CA PRO A 67 -7.22 3.65 18.56
C PRO A 67 -6.74 3.53 17.11
N SER A 68 -5.42 3.47 16.94
CA SER A 68 -4.84 3.18 15.63
C SER A 68 -5.26 1.78 15.15
N LEU A 69 -5.71 1.71 13.90
CA LEU A 69 -6.26 0.51 13.29
C LEU A 69 -5.36 0.02 12.15
N THR A 70 -4.98 -1.25 12.25
CA THR A 70 -4.32 -2.03 11.20
C THR A 70 -5.33 -2.98 10.56
N VAL A 71 -5.51 -2.87 9.25
CA VAL A 71 -6.44 -3.70 8.47
C VAL A 71 -5.69 -4.48 7.41
N SER A 72 -5.85 -5.81 7.42
CA SER A 72 -5.40 -6.68 6.33
C SER A 72 -6.62 -7.29 5.64
N ALA A 73 -6.79 -7.02 4.35
CA ALA A 73 -7.90 -7.50 3.54
C ALA A 73 -7.40 -8.09 2.21
N SER A 74 -6.23 -8.73 2.24
CA SER A 74 -5.59 -9.30 1.06
C SER A 74 -6.40 -10.43 0.46
N PHE A 75 -6.29 -10.63 -0.85
CA PHE A 75 -6.90 -11.73 -1.58
C PHE A 75 -8.42 -11.85 -1.34
N ASN A 76 -9.11 -10.72 -1.39
CA ASN A 76 -10.57 -10.63 -1.36
C ASN A 76 -11.13 -10.39 -2.77
N LYS A 77 -12.37 -9.90 -2.87
CA LYS A 77 -13.04 -9.54 -4.12
C LYS A 77 -13.38 -8.05 -4.14
N LEU A 78 -12.54 -7.21 -3.51
CA LEU A 78 -12.76 -5.77 -3.47
C LEU A 78 -12.66 -5.21 -4.89
N THR A 79 -13.77 -4.65 -5.39
CA THR A 79 -13.85 -4.04 -6.73
C THR A 79 -13.81 -2.52 -6.69
N SER A 80 -14.12 -1.94 -5.54
CA SER A 80 -14.10 -0.51 -5.29
C SER A 80 -13.49 -0.25 -3.93
N LEU A 81 -12.74 0.82 -3.82
CA LEU A 81 -12.23 1.31 -2.54
C LEU A 81 -12.52 2.80 -2.49
N SER A 82 -13.23 3.23 -1.45
CA SER A 82 -13.34 4.63 -1.10
C SER A 82 -12.37 4.86 0.05
N LEU A 83 -11.15 5.31 -0.24
CA LEU A 83 -10.20 5.73 0.78
C LEU A 83 -10.54 7.16 1.21
N SER A 84 -11.76 7.42 1.67
CA SER A 84 -11.94 8.49 2.66
C SER A 84 -11.50 7.90 3.99
N LEU A 85 -10.18 7.60 4.09
CA LEU A 85 -9.63 6.78 5.15
C LEU A 85 -10.11 7.30 6.48
N SER A 86 -10.63 6.36 7.25
CA SER A 86 -10.97 6.64 8.62
C SER A 86 -9.70 7.17 9.30
N PRO A 87 -9.74 8.35 9.96
CA PRO A 87 -8.52 9.03 10.42
C PRO A 87 -7.70 8.26 11.46
N CYS A 88 -8.13 7.05 11.84
CA CYS A 88 -7.40 6.15 12.72
C CYS A 88 -6.74 4.96 12.00
N THR A 89 -6.94 4.74 10.69
CA THR A 89 -6.27 3.65 9.96
C THR A 89 -4.81 4.00 9.68
N THR A 90 -3.88 3.30 10.33
CA THR A 90 -2.44 3.51 10.19
C THR A 90 -1.80 2.54 9.20
N SER A 91 -2.38 1.35 9.05
CA SER A 91 -1.88 0.30 8.15
C SER A 91 -3.01 -0.35 7.38
N LEU A 92 -2.86 -0.44 6.06
CA LEU A 92 -3.84 -1.08 5.17
C LEU A 92 -3.14 -1.95 4.14
N SER A 93 -3.47 -3.25 4.11
CA SER A 93 -3.16 -4.13 2.97
C SER A 93 -4.44 -4.55 2.26
N ILE A 94 -4.48 -4.32 0.96
CA ILE A 94 -5.53 -4.75 0.03
C ILE A 94 -4.95 -5.56 -1.12
N ARG A 95 -3.79 -6.19 -0.89
CA ARG A 95 -3.07 -6.98 -1.90
C ARG A 95 -3.97 -7.96 -2.64
N GLY A 96 -3.77 -8.11 -3.95
CA GLY A 96 -4.42 -9.17 -4.73
C GLY A 96 -5.94 -9.02 -4.86
N ASN A 97 -6.46 -7.79 -4.73
CA ASN A 97 -7.87 -7.49 -4.95
C ASN A 97 -8.15 -7.00 -6.38
N PRO A 98 -9.27 -7.42 -7.00
CA PRO A 98 -9.63 -7.05 -8.37
C PRO A 98 -10.28 -5.66 -8.44
N LEU A 99 -9.58 -4.63 -7.99
CA LEU A 99 -10.08 -3.25 -7.98
C LEU A 99 -10.43 -2.80 -9.40
N HIS A 100 -11.49 -2.01 -9.57
CA HIS A 100 -11.77 -1.33 -10.83
C HIS A 100 -11.22 0.10 -10.75
N PRO A 101 -10.32 0.52 -11.66
CA PRO A 101 -9.70 1.85 -11.63
C PRO A 101 -10.73 2.99 -11.61
N ARG A 102 -11.87 2.81 -12.30
CA ARG A 102 -12.96 3.79 -12.37
C ARG A 102 -13.86 3.84 -11.13
N GLN A 103 -13.88 2.78 -10.33
CA GLN A 103 -14.72 2.69 -9.12
C GLN A 103 -13.91 2.83 -7.83
N THR A 104 -12.59 2.91 -7.97
CA THR A 104 -11.67 3.12 -6.85
C THR A 104 -11.44 4.60 -6.71
N VAL A 105 -12.15 5.21 -5.76
CA VAL A 105 -12.04 6.63 -5.44
C VAL A 105 -11.13 6.76 -4.24
N LEU A 106 -9.90 7.19 -4.50
CA LEU A 106 -8.98 7.56 -3.43
C LEU A 106 -9.14 9.07 -3.25
N SER A 107 -9.95 9.46 -2.27
CA SER A 107 -10.24 10.87 -2.01
C SER A 107 -9.95 11.21 -0.56
N THR A 108 -9.12 12.21 -0.35
CA THR A 108 -9.05 12.90 0.93
C THR A 108 -10.25 13.85 0.98
N GLN A 109 -11.15 13.73 1.95
CA GLN A 109 -12.13 14.80 2.19
C GLN A 109 -11.35 16.09 2.40
N ALA A 110 -11.64 17.11 1.59
CA ALA A 110 -10.73 18.22 1.32
C ALA A 110 -10.58 19.22 2.46
N HIS A 111 -11.05 18.97 3.68
CA HIS A 111 -11.04 19.94 4.78
C HIS A 111 -10.62 19.29 6.11
N GLY A 112 -9.33 19.40 6.44
CA GLY A 112 -8.84 19.28 7.82
C GLY A 112 -8.66 17.87 8.42
N ASP A 113 -9.07 16.81 7.73
CA ASP A 113 -8.91 15.45 8.25
C ASP A 113 -7.44 14.99 8.18
N ARG A 114 -6.89 14.64 9.34
CA ARG A 114 -5.51 14.15 9.50
C ARG A 114 -5.41 12.74 8.94
N LEU A 115 -4.71 12.60 7.80
CA LEU A 115 -4.30 11.30 7.31
C LEU A 115 -3.30 10.68 8.29
N THR A 116 -3.56 9.44 8.70
CA THR A 116 -2.68 8.68 9.61
C THR A 116 -2.09 7.43 8.97
N LEU A 117 -2.42 7.16 7.71
CA LEU A 117 -1.93 5.99 7.00
C LEU A 117 -0.41 6.10 6.81
N ALA A 118 0.31 5.25 7.52
CA ALA A 118 1.75 5.11 7.46
C ALA A 118 2.18 3.92 6.58
N HIS A 119 1.34 2.89 6.47
CA HIS A 119 1.66 1.67 5.74
C HIS A 119 0.56 1.32 4.74
N LEU A 120 0.92 1.20 3.47
CA LEU A 120 -0.01 0.86 2.41
C LEU A 120 0.54 -0.26 1.53
N ASP A 121 -0.22 -1.35 1.41
CA ASP A 121 0.05 -2.44 0.47
C ASP A 121 -1.09 -2.58 -0.54
N ILE A 122 -0.77 -2.21 -1.78
CA ILE A 122 -1.62 -2.29 -2.97
C ILE A 122 -1.01 -3.25 -4.01
N SER A 123 -0.10 -4.13 -3.59
CA SER A 123 0.56 -5.06 -4.49
C SER A 123 -0.46 -5.99 -5.16
N HIS A 124 -0.19 -6.40 -6.40
CA HIS A 124 -1.13 -7.20 -7.20
C HIS A 124 -2.55 -6.59 -7.32
N THR A 125 -2.65 -5.25 -7.37
CA THR A 125 -3.91 -4.57 -7.69
C THR A 125 -3.76 -3.78 -8.99
N PRO A 126 -4.82 -3.60 -9.79
CA PRO A 126 -4.76 -2.82 -11.02
C PRO A 126 -4.79 -1.29 -10.76
N LEU A 127 -4.44 -0.86 -9.54
CA LEU A 127 -4.46 0.55 -9.16
C LEU A 127 -3.30 1.28 -9.85
N ALA A 128 -3.63 2.34 -10.59
CA ALA A 128 -2.66 3.07 -11.42
C ALA A 128 -2.17 4.38 -10.80
N HIS A 129 -2.98 4.98 -9.92
CA HIS A 129 -2.72 6.29 -9.36
C HIS A 129 -3.02 6.31 -7.86
N LEU A 130 -2.14 6.96 -7.11
CA LEU A 130 -2.35 7.33 -5.72
C LEU A 130 -2.38 8.86 -5.64
N PRO A 131 -3.32 9.46 -4.89
CA PRO A 131 -3.33 10.91 -4.71
C PRO A 131 -2.08 11.34 -3.91
N PRO A 132 -1.41 12.44 -4.31
CA PRO A 132 -0.24 13.01 -3.62
C PRO A 132 -0.36 13.10 -2.10
N ALA A 133 -1.54 13.47 -1.60
CA ALA A 133 -1.78 13.65 -0.17
C ALA A 133 -1.58 12.37 0.67
N PHE A 134 -1.80 11.17 0.10
CA PHE A 134 -1.53 9.90 0.79
C PHE A 134 -0.03 9.68 0.96
N LEU A 135 0.75 10.04 -0.06
CA LEU A 135 2.20 9.82 -0.08
C LEU A 135 2.91 10.67 0.98
N ALA A 136 2.38 11.84 1.30
CA ALA A 136 2.97 12.78 2.25
C ALA A 136 3.21 12.19 3.66
N HIS A 137 2.41 11.20 4.06
CA HIS A 137 2.44 10.61 5.42
C HIS A 137 2.92 9.15 5.44
N LEU A 138 3.06 8.51 4.28
CA LEU A 138 3.45 7.11 4.21
C LEU A 138 4.91 6.92 4.62
N LEU A 139 5.13 5.90 5.45
CA LEU A 139 6.43 5.34 5.77
C LEU A 139 6.76 4.18 4.84
N THR A 140 5.77 3.35 4.49
CA THR A 140 5.96 2.22 3.59
C THR A 140 4.88 2.15 2.52
N LEU A 141 5.28 1.96 1.27
CA LEU A 141 4.39 1.73 0.14
C LEU A 141 4.83 0.47 -0.63
N GLU A 142 3.98 -0.56 -0.59
CA GLU A 142 4.12 -1.80 -1.33
C GLU A 142 3.19 -1.78 -2.55
N ALA A 143 3.73 -1.63 -3.75
CA ALA A 143 2.98 -1.51 -4.99
C ALA A 143 3.48 -2.45 -6.09
N SER A 144 4.26 -3.47 -5.72
CA SER A 144 4.76 -4.48 -6.65
C SER A 144 3.61 -5.21 -7.38
N TYR A 145 3.79 -5.53 -8.66
CA TYR A 145 2.79 -6.13 -9.54
C TYR A 145 1.49 -5.33 -9.66
N SER A 146 1.54 -4.01 -9.42
CA SER A 146 0.41 -3.12 -9.67
C SER A 146 0.52 -2.41 -11.02
N SER A 147 -0.46 -1.58 -11.36
CA SER A 147 -0.39 -0.68 -12.53
C SER A 147 0.10 0.73 -12.15
N LEU A 148 0.69 0.90 -10.96
CA LEU A 148 1.09 2.20 -10.43
C LEU A 148 2.13 2.87 -11.33
N SER A 149 1.79 4.07 -11.81
CA SER A 149 2.70 4.85 -12.64
C SER A 149 3.75 5.56 -11.78
N LEU A 150 5.01 5.08 -11.83
CA LEU A 150 6.14 5.76 -11.18
C LEU A 150 6.42 7.15 -11.77
N SER A 151 6.12 7.38 -13.06
CA SER A 151 6.32 8.70 -13.66
C SER A 151 5.39 9.75 -13.05
N ALA A 152 4.17 9.36 -12.66
CA ALA A 152 3.27 10.24 -11.92
C ALA A 152 3.80 10.60 -10.52
N LEU A 153 4.64 9.74 -9.93
CA LEU A 153 5.30 9.99 -8.65
C LEU A 153 6.59 10.81 -8.81
N ALA A 154 7.27 10.69 -9.95
CA ALA A 154 8.58 11.26 -10.22
C ALA A 154 8.56 12.60 -10.98
N GLN A 155 7.44 13.00 -11.58
CA GLN A 155 7.30 14.26 -12.34
C GLN A 155 7.18 15.51 -11.48
N SER A 156 7.23 15.39 -10.15
CA SER A 156 7.21 16.56 -9.28
C SER A 156 8.52 17.32 -9.42
N SER A 157 8.54 18.38 -10.23
CA SER A 157 9.60 19.40 -10.24
C SER A 157 9.61 20.24 -8.96
N ALA A 158 8.90 19.81 -7.92
CA ALA A 158 8.74 20.54 -6.68
C ALA A 158 10.03 20.45 -5.86
N VAL A 159 10.35 21.57 -5.21
CA VAL A 159 11.42 21.70 -4.22
C VAL A 159 11.17 20.82 -2.99
N VAL A 160 9.91 20.41 -2.77
CA VAL A 160 9.47 19.59 -1.64
C VAL A 160 9.25 18.14 -2.08
N PRO A 161 9.81 17.15 -1.37
CA PRO A 161 9.57 15.73 -1.66
C PRO A 161 8.09 15.39 -1.60
N LEU A 162 7.62 14.58 -2.55
CA LEU A 162 6.21 14.14 -2.61
C LEU A 162 5.85 13.21 -1.44
N ALA A 163 6.83 12.44 -0.95
CA ALA A 163 6.68 11.46 0.12
C ALA A 163 7.81 11.61 1.16
N PRO A 164 7.91 12.73 1.89
CA PRO A 164 9.11 13.10 2.66
C PRO A 164 9.51 12.10 3.75
N SER A 165 8.54 11.35 4.27
CA SER A 165 8.71 10.37 5.35
C SER A 165 8.87 8.92 4.85
N LEU A 166 8.81 8.69 3.54
CA LEU A 166 8.81 7.33 2.97
C LEU A 166 10.18 6.69 3.14
N THR A 167 10.23 5.54 3.82
CA THR A 167 11.45 4.78 4.10
C THR A 167 11.52 3.50 3.26
N SER A 168 10.38 2.86 2.99
CA SER A 168 10.29 1.66 2.14
C SER A 168 9.36 1.88 0.96
N PHE A 169 9.85 1.55 -0.23
CA PHE A 169 9.08 1.62 -1.46
C PHE A 169 9.35 0.43 -2.38
N THR A 170 8.31 -0.35 -2.67
CA THR A 170 8.38 -1.44 -3.65
C THR A 170 7.42 -1.21 -4.80
N ALA A 171 7.92 -1.35 -6.02
CA ALA A 171 7.18 -1.18 -7.27
C ALA A 171 7.73 -2.13 -8.34
N ALA A 172 8.10 -3.34 -7.93
CA ALA A 172 8.59 -4.37 -8.83
C ALA A 172 7.51 -4.76 -9.85
N SER A 173 7.88 -5.04 -11.10
CA SER A 173 6.93 -5.47 -12.15
C SER A 173 5.72 -4.54 -12.34
N THR A 174 5.92 -3.22 -12.23
CA THR A 174 4.88 -2.21 -12.49
C THR A 174 4.80 -1.77 -13.95
N ARG A 175 5.63 -2.38 -14.81
CA ARG A 175 5.78 -2.09 -16.26
C ARG A 175 6.20 -0.65 -16.55
N VAL A 176 6.86 -0.01 -15.59
CA VAL A 176 7.31 1.36 -15.75
C VAL A 176 8.46 1.42 -16.74
N SER A 177 8.34 2.32 -17.71
CA SER A 177 9.36 2.59 -18.72
C SER A 177 9.81 4.04 -18.66
N GLY A 178 11.00 4.32 -19.22
CA GLY A 178 11.52 5.68 -19.34
C GLY A 178 12.50 6.07 -18.24
N ALA A 179 12.74 7.38 -18.11
CA ALA A 179 13.57 7.96 -17.07
C ALA A 179 12.75 8.18 -15.79
N VAL A 180 13.18 7.60 -14.67
CA VAL A 180 12.50 7.72 -13.37
C VAL A 180 13.46 8.33 -12.36
N SER A 181 13.05 9.37 -11.65
CA SER A 181 13.79 9.93 -10.53
C SER A 181 13.08 9.64 -9.21
N LEU A 182 13.66 8.77 -8.39
CA LEU A 182 13.20 8.54 -7.01
C LEU A 182 13.96 9.42 -6.00
N ALA A 183 15.07 10.05 -6.41
CA ALA A 183 15.80 11.02 -5.58
C ALA A 183 14.89 12.16 -5.07
N SER A 184 13.91 12.56 -5.89
CA SER A 184 12.93 13.61 -5.58
C SER A 184 11.72 13.09 -4.80
N LEU A 185 11.53 11.77 -4.71
CA LEU A 185 10.37 11.16 -4.06
C LEU A 185 10.45 11.30 -2.54
N SER A 186 11.60 10.93 -1.96
CA SER A 186 11.83 10.97 -0.52
C SER A 186 13.33 10.97 -0.20
N PRO A 187 13.81 11.86 0.70
CA PRO A 187 15.18 11.83 1.19
C PRO A 187 15.44 10.69 2.18
N SER A 188 14.37 10.11 2.76
CA SER A 188 14.44 9.13 3.85
C SER A 188 14.40 7.67 3.39
N LEU A 189 14.38 7.44 2.07
CA LEU A 189 14.30 6.09 1.52
C LEU A 189 15.54 5.26 1.88
N SER A 190 15.28 4.09 2.45
CA SER A 190 16.30 3.10 2.80
C SER A 190 16.06 1.77 2.09
N ILE A 191 14.82 1.46 1.71
CA ILE A 191 14.45 0.24 1.01
C ILE A 191 13.75 0.64 -0.29
N VAL A 192 14.34 0.24 -1.42
CA VAL A 192 13.76 0.46 -2.75
C VAL A 192 13.85 -0.82 -3.56
N ASP A 193 12.71 -1.30 -4.03
CA ASP A 193 12.62 -2.37 -5.01
C ASP A 193 11.84 -1.87 -6.24
N VAL A 194 12.55 -1.66 -7.34
CA VAL A 194 11.95 -1.38 -8.65
C VAL A 194 12.32 -2.44 -9.68
N SER A 195 12.63 -3.66 -9.22
CA SER A 195 13.00 -4.80 -10.06
C SER A 195 11.96 -5.10 -11.14
N HIS A 196 12.41 -5.77 -12.22
CA HIS A 196 11.51 -6.23 -13.28
C HIS A 196 10.70 -5.10 -13.97
N ASN A 197 11.30 -3.92 -14.16
CA ASN A 197 10.74 -2.83 -14.95
C ASN A 197 11.62 -2.50 -16.18
N PRO A 198 11.02 -2.13 -17.33
CA PRO A 198 11.75 -1.69 -18.53
C PRO A 198 12.25 -0.24 -18.41
N LEU A 199 12.97 0.09 -17.33
CA LEU A 199 13.48 1.45 -17.07
C LEU A 199 14.57 1.83 -18.08
N LEU A 200 14.52 3.04 -18.65
CA LEU A 200 15.61 3.56 -19.49
C LEU A 200 16.73 4.15 -18.61
N SER A 201 16.35 4.94 -17.60
CA SER A 201 17.26 5.47 -16.59
C SER A 201 16.57 5.57 -15.23
N LEU A 202 17.38 5.48 -14.16
CA LEU A 202 16.89 5.54 -12.79
C LEU A 202 17.80 6.45 -11.97
N SER A 203 17.28 7.59 -11.50
CA SER A 203 17.99 8.49 -10.59
C SER A 203 17.58 8.21 -9.15
N LEU A 204 18.55 7.95 -8.29
CA LEU A 204 18.37 7.67 -6.86
C LEU A 204 19.14 8.68 -6.02
N SER A 205 18.80 8.77 -4.73
CA SER A 205 19.61 9.52 -3.78
C SER A 205 20.95 8.80 -3.53
N PRO A 206 22.11 9.48 -3.52
CA PRO A 206 23.43 8.84 -3.37
C PRO A 206 23.60 8.04 -2.07
N SER A 207 22.85 8.42 -1.03
CA SER A 207 22.83 7.79 0.28
C SER A 207 22.05 6.48 0.35
N LEU A 208 21.38 6.08 -0.73
CA LEU A 208 20.45 4.96 -0.75
C LEU A 208 21.19 3.63 -0.97
N PRO A 209 21.08 2.64 -0.08
CA PRO A 209 21.70 1.33 -0.27
C PRO A 209 21.00 0.56 -1.40
N LEU A 210 21.77 0.06 -2.36
CA LEU A 210 21.25 -0.63 -3.54
C LEU A 210 21.21 -2.14 -3.30
N THR A 211 20.11 -2.64 -2.73
CA THR A 211 19.96 -4.08 -2.40
C THR A 211 18.91 -4.83 -3.24
N HIS A 212 18.05 -4.13 -4.01
CA HIS A 212 16.90 -4.74 -4.71
C HIS A 212 16.62 -4.15 -6.12
N LEU A 213 17.65 -3.91 -6.94
CA LEU A 213 17.50 -3.42 -8.32
C LEU A 213 17.61 -4.51 -9.41
N THR A 214 17.55 -5.78 -9.03
CA THR A 214 17.76 -6.93 -9.90
C THR A 214 16.78 -6.98 -11.09
N ALA A 215 17.23 -7.52 -12.23
CA ALA A 215 16.38 -7.81 -13.39
C ALA A 215 15.65 -6.59 -14.02
N ASN A 216 16.28 -5.41 -13.97
CA ASN A 216 15.88 -4.26 -14.77
C ASN A 216 16.66 -4.21 -16.10
N HIS A 217 16.01 -3.77 -17.17
CA HIS A 217 16.65 -3.50 -18.47
C HIS A 217 17.14 -2.06 -18.54
N VAL A 218 18.00 -1.65 -17.60
CA VAL A 218 18.48 -0.27 -17.51
C VAL A 218 19.46 0.03 -18.64
N GLN A 219 19.13 0.97 -19.53
CA GLN A 219 20.02 1.41 -20.62
C GLN A 219 21.12 2.35 -20.12
N SER A 220 20.85 3.15 -19.07
CA SER A 220 21.81 4.06 -18.46
C SER A 220 21.60 4.13 -16.95
N LEU A 221 22.65 3.80 -16.19
CA LEU A 221 22.69 4.00 -14.74
C LEU A 221 23.32 5.35 -14.41
N PRO A 222 22.92 6.00 -13.31
CA PRO A 222 23.67 7.12 -12.77
C PRO A 222 25.06 6.65 -12.36
N ASP A 223 26.00 7.58 -12.24
CA ASP A 223 27.38 7.27 -11.86
C ASP A 223 27.42 6.49 -10.54
N LEU A 224 27.67 5.19 -10.66
CA LEU A 224 27.62 4.23 -9.55
C LEU A 224 28.71 4.48 -8.52
N SER A 225 29.74 5.29 -8.85
CA SER A 225 30.81 5.67 -7.92
C SER A 225 30.33 6.51 -6.74
N THR A 226 29.14 7.11 -6.85
CA THR A 226 28.53 7.93 -5.78
C THR A 226 27.68 7.13 -4.78
N TYR A 227 27.45 5.83 -5.01
CA TYR A 227 26.55 5.02 -4.19
C TYR A 227 27.32 4.13 -3.19
N LEU A 228 26.96 4.26 -1.91
CA LEU A 228 27.70 3.70 -0.77
C LEU A 228 27.65 2.16 -0.62
N ALA A 229 26.74 1.47 -1.33
CA ALA A 229 26.62 0.01 -1.24
C ALA A 229 26.00 -0.57 -2.52
N LEU A 230 26.82 -1.16 -3.38
CA LEU A 230 26.39 -1.99 -4.51
C LEU A 230 26.43 -3.46 -4.05
N ALA A 231 25.31 -3.98 -3.54
CA ALA A 231 25.21 -5.40 -3.21
C ALA A 231 24.17 -6.08 -4.10
N ASN A 232 24.61 -7.01 -4.94
CA ASN A 232 23.74 -7.94 -5.68
C ASN A 232 22.78 -7.31 -6.73
N CYS A 233 23.15 -6.19 -7.35
CA CYS A 233 22.42 -5.66 -8.50
C CYS A 233 22.73 -6.47 -9.78
N SER A 234 21.84 -7.40 -10.17
CA SER A 234 21.92 -8.06 -11.47
C SER A 234 21.33 -7.15 -12.57
N LEU A 235 22.17 -6.29 -13.10
CA LEU A 235 21.84 -5.42 -14.24
C LEU A 235 22.17 -6.19 -15.52
N ARG A 236 21.16 -6.53 -16.31
CA ARG A 236 21.41 -6.99 -17.69
C ARG A 236 21.62 -5.74 -18.54
N SER A 237 22.87 -5.28 -18.66
CA SER A 237 23.23 -4.33 -19.72
C SER A 237 22.97 -5.01 -21.06
N LEU A 238 22.31 -4.31 -21.98
CA LEU A 238 22.25 -4.73 -23.37
C LEU A 238 23.68 -4.74 -23.93
N SER A 239 24.14 -5.92 -24.36
CA SER A 239 25.14 -6.05 -25.42
C SER A 239 24.58 -5.54 -26.73
#